data_AF-A0A3G3IL63-F1
#
_entry.id   AF-A0A3G3IL63-F1
#
_cell.length_a   1.000
_cell.length_b   1.000
_cell.length_c   1.000
_cell.angle_alpha   90.00
_cell.angle_beta   90.00
_cell.angle_gamma   90.00
#
_symmetry.space_group_name_H-M   'P 1'
#
loop_
_entity.id
_entity.type
_entity.pdbx_description
1 polymer ?
#
loop_
_entity_poly.entity_id
_entity_poly.type
_entity_poly.pdbx_seq_one_letter_code
_entity_poly.pdbx_strand_id
1 'polypeptide(L)'
;MDTVIKYLTQLKDIQKNGIDCVYRGLSDEKHPVCSTYYRRFNLGKNPPEKPSAKEFQAYHEKLLLDAKSYHYHKNKELSPIELLAELQHFGAATGLIDFSKNFLVALWFASNSNPKKDGKISLLNKGDCVEYVENKDLYQNTLNNFCLVDLNFKSNNRIFAQNGVFIFSNRVFYKNDLYEIIISKKDKEQIIIELKTFYNITESTLFQDIYGFAEVNNAQHPIRNNNSDDFSRQARHYMGIGNLDNLTKAIELYNLALKSSIQTYGELHSEVARIRNDLASALRTRNQSGDLAKAINLYSLALEGDIQTYGESHPEVATTRNNLAGALKTRSQPKDLTKAIELYNLALNSNIQTYGESHPEVAAKRSNLADTLRIRSQPKDLSKAIELCDLALSSNIQTYGESHPEVATTRNNLAIVFRIRNQPRDLTKAIELYHLALESDIQTYGESHPKVATTRSNLADVLRVRNQSEDLIKAIELCNLALNSNIQTYGESHSEVATRRNNLANALWTRSQPGDLTKAIKLYDLALESSIQTYDESHPRVAVTRNDLASALQARNQPGDLTKAIELWELALKTTQQVFGVDHPNAKIIAGNLKQAKARQHS
;
A
#
# COMPACT_ATOMS: atom_id res chain seq x y z
N MET A 1 51.06 -38.82 -9.18
CA MET A 1 50.92 -37.35 -9.04
C MET A 1 49.52 -37.12 -8.54
N ASP A 2 49.36 -36.38 -7.45
CA ASP A 2 48.05 -36.07 -6.85
C ASP A 2 47.11 -35.49 -7.93
N THR A 3 45.93 -36.07 -8.09
CA THR A 3 45.05 -35.80 -9.24
C THR A 3 44.54 -34.36 -9.24
N VAL A 4 44.30 -33.79 -8.06
CA VAL A 4 43.98 -32.38 -7.85
C VAL A 4 45.14 -31.47 -8.27
N ILE A 5 46.40 -31.82 -7.95
CA ILE A 5 47.59 -31.02 -8.32
C ILE A 5 47.75 -30.92 -9.84
N LYS A 6 47.42 -31.98 -10.58
CA LYS A 6 47.40 -31.96 -12.06
C LYS A 6 46.52 -30.82 -12.60
N TYR A 7 45.31 -30.65 -12.07
CA TYR A 7 44.38 -29.61 -12.53
C TYR A 7 44.72 -28.22 -11.98
N LEU A 8 45.28 -28.12 -10.77
CA LEU A 8 45.83 -26.85 -10.26
C LEU A 8 47.01 -26.34 -11.10
N THR A 9 47.81 -27.25 -11.66
CA THR A 9 48.90 -26.88 -12.57
C THR A 9 48.37 -26.28 -13.87
N GLN A 10 47.32 -26.88 -14.45
CA GLN A 10 46.64 -26.33 -15.64
C GLN A 10 46.02 -24.96 -15.38
N LEU A 11 45.39 -24.77 -14.22
CA LEU A 11 44.89 -23.46 -13.80
C LEU A 11 46.02 -22.42 -13.75
N LYS A 12 47.15 -22.77 -13.13
CA LYS A 12 48.30 -21.88 -13.01
C LYS A 12 48.84 -21.43 -14.36
N ASP A 13 48.81 -22.31 -15.37
CA ASP A 13 49.21 -21.96 -16.73
C ASP A 13 48.27 -20.94 -17.38
N ILE A 14 46.96 -21.04 -17.14
CA ILE A 14 45.98 -20.06 -17.63
C ILE A 14 46.16 -18.71 -16.92
N GLN A 15 46.47 -18.71 -15.63
CA GLN A 15 46.58 -17.49 -14.82
C GLN A 15 47.95 -16.79 -14.90
N LYS A 16 48.92 -17.32 -15.66
CA LYS A 16 50.30 -16.78 -15.78
C LYS A 16 50.40 -15.30 -16.16
N ASN A 17 49.33 -14.72 -16.72
CA ASN A 17 49.26 -13.32 -17.15
C ASN A 17 48.51 -12.38 -16.17
N GLY A 18 48.32 -12.79 -14.90
CA GLY A 18 47.64 -11.94 -13.90
C GLY A 18 46.12 -11.89 -14.06
N ILE A 19 45.53 -12.92 -14.69
CA ILE A 19 44.09 -13.03 -14.91
C ILE A 19 43.41 -13.47 -13.59
N ASP A 20 42.59 -12.58 -13.01
CA ASP A 20 41.77 -12.88 -11.83
C ASP A 20 40.44 -13.50 -12.28
N CYS A 21 40.28 -14.80 -11.97
CA CYS A 21 39.15 -15.59 -12.45
C CYS A 21 38.18 -15.96 -11.33
N VAL A 22 36.92 -16.15 -11.70
CA VAL A 22 35.95 -16.92 -10.92
C VAL A 22 35.61 -18.22 -11.65
N TYR A 23 35.24 -19.25 -10.89
CA TYR A 23 35.20 -20.63 -11.37
C TYR A 23 33.80 -21.24 -11.27
N ARG A 24 33.37 -21.96 -12.30
CA ARG A 24 32.14 -22.76 -12.26
C ARG A 24 32.41 -24.19 -12.69
N GLY A 25 32.09 -25.15 -11.83
CA GLY A 25 32.15 -26.58 -12.15
C GLY A 25 30.86 -27.09 -12.76
N LEU A 26 30.97 -27.91 -13.82
CA LEU A 26 29.87 -28.62 -14.43
C LEU A 26 30.25 -30.09 -14.61
N SER A 27 29.37 -30.99 -14.16
CA SER A 27 29.64 -32.43 -14.19
C SER A 27 29.60 -33.06 -15.58
N ASP A 28 29.10 -32.34 -16.58
CA ASP A 28 29.06 -32.75 -17.99
C ASP A 28 29.51 -31.56 -18.86
N GLU A 29 30.58 -31.76 -19.63
CA GLU A 29 31.19 -30.74 -20.49
C GLU A 29 30.22 -30.13 -21.53
N LYS A 30 29.19 -30.89 -21.93
CA LYS A 30 28.21 -30.48 -22.95
C LYS A 30 27.21 -29.46 -22.41
N HIS A 31 27.08 -29.31 -21.11
CA HIS A 31 26.14 -28.35 -20.54
C HIS A 31 26.64 -26.91 -20.72
N PRO A 32 25.81 -26.00 -21.26
CA PRO A 32 26.16 -24.59 -21.36
C PRO A 32 26.13 -23.91 -19.99
N VAL A 33 26.98 -22.89 -19.80
CA VAL A 33 26.93 -22.03 -18.62
C VAL A 33 25.85 -20.97 -18.86
N CYS A 34 24.76 -21.06 -18.10
CA CYS A 34 23.63 -20.14 -18.20
C CYS A 34 22.84 -20.11 -16.89
N SER A 35 22.07 -19.04 -16.68
CA SER A 35 21.25 -18.88 -15.48
C SER A 35 20.12 -19.90 -15.44
N THR A 36 19.69 -20.23 -14.22
CA THR A 36 18.52 -21.09 -14.00
C THR A 36 17.26 -20.49 -14.62
N TYR A 37 17.10 -19.16 -14.60
CA TYR A 37 16.06 -18.46 -15.34
C TYR A 37 16.12 -18.77 -16.84
N TYR A 38 17.29 -18.61 -17.49
CA TYR A 38 17.42 -18.81 -18.94
C TYR A 38 17.06 -20.25 -19.35
N ARG A 39 17.53 -21.23 -18.57
CA ARG A 39 17.16 -22.65 -18.78
C ARG A 39 15.66 -22.84 -18.67
N ARG A 40 15.05 -22.27 -17.62
CA ARG A 40 13.61 -22.37 -17.36
C ARG A 40 12.76 -21.69 -18.46
N PHE A 41 13.20 -20.53 -18.94
CA PHE A 41 12.56 -19.79 -20.02
C PHE A 41 12.54 -20.57 -21.34
N ASN A 42 13.57 -21.38 -21.58
CA ASN A 42 13.71 -22.19 -22.80
C ASN A 42 13.23 -23.64 -22.65
N LEU A 43 12.60 -24.01 -21.53
CA LEU A 43 11.99 -25.33 -21.40
C LEU A 43 10.92 -25.54 -22.48
N GLY A 44 11.10 -26.56 -23.31
CA GLY A 44 10.20 -26.88 -24.41
C GLY A 44 10.35 -26.02 -25.67
N LYS A 45 11.30 -25.07 -25.70
CA LYS A 45 11.61 -24.27 -26.90
C LYS A 45 12.73 -24.92 -27.71
N ASN A 46 12.52 -25.10 -29.02
CA ASN A 46 13.56 -25.55 -29.94
C ASN A 46 13.38 -24.86 -31.31
N PRO A 47 14.30 -23.96 -31.73
CA PRO A 47 15.55 -23.59 -31.06
C PRO A 47 15.34 -22.71 -29.80
N PRO A 48 16.36 -22.59 -28.92
CA PRO A 48 16.33 -21.66 -27.80
C PRO A 48 16.22 -20.20 -28.23
N GLU A 49 15.52 -19.38 -27.44
CA GLU A 49 15.28 -17.95 -27.67
C GLU A 49 15.94 -17.08 -26.59
N LYS A 50 16.23 -15.81 -26.92
CA LYS A 50 16.69 -14.80 -25.96
C LYS A 50 15.48 -14.08 -25.34
N PRO A 51 15.30 -14.10 -24.01
CA PRO A 51 14.23 -13.36 -23.35
C PRO A 51 14.42 -11.85 -23.50
N SER A 52 13.32 -11.11 -23.68
CA SER A 52 13.36 -9.64 -23.71
C SER A 52 13.70 -9.07 -22.32
N ALA A 53 14.22 -7.84 -22.30
CA ALA A 53 14.52 -7.14 -21.03
C ALA A 53 13.28 -7.02 -20.14
N LYS A 54 12.11 -6.79 -20.75
CA LYS A 54 10.82 -6.67 -20.03
C LYS A 54 10.37 -7.99 -19.40
N GLU A 55 10.51 -9.11 -20.12
CA GLU A 55 10.17 -10.44 -19.59
C GLU A 55 11.11 -10.84 -18.45
N PHE A 56 12.41 -10.55 -18.62
CA PHE A 56 13.42 -10.80 -17.60
C PHE A 56 13.16 -9.98 -16.33
N GLN A 57 12.88 -8.68 -16.47
CA GLN A 57 12.58 -7.79 -15.34
C GLN A 57 11.29 -8.21 -14.62
N ALA A 58 10.20 -8.42 -15.36
CA ALA A 58 8.91 -8.78 -14.79
C ALA A 58 8.99 -10.08 -13.97
N TYR A 59 9.78 -11.05 -14.45
CA TYR A 59 10.00 -12.30 -13.72
C TYR A 59 10.70 -12.07 -12.38
N HIS A 60 11.77 -11.27 -12.35
CA HIS A 60 12.54 -11.02 -11.13
C HIS A 60 11.79 -10.14 -10.13
N GLU A 61 11.05 -9.14 -10.59
CA GLU A 61 10.20 -8.31 -9.74
C GLU A 61 9.14 -9.17 -9.03
N LYS A 62 8.52 -10.11 -9.75
CA LYS A 62 7.59 -11.07 -9.16
C LYS A 62 8.27 -11.98 -8.15
N LEU A 63 9.42 -12.57 -8.53
CA LEU A 63 10.15 -13.48 -7.65
C LEU A 63 10.57 -12.79 -6.33
N LEU A 64 10.97 -11.53 -6.41
CA LEU A 64 11.31 -10.69 -5.26
C LEU A 64 10.08 -10.39 -4.38
N LEU A 65 8.96 -10.03 -5.00
CA LEU A 65 7.72 -9.77 -4.27
C LEU A 65 7.26 -11.03 -3.52
N ASP A 66 7.28 -12.18 -4.20
CA ASP A 66 6.91 -13.47 -3.63
C ASP A 66 7.85 -13.81 -2.47
N ALA A 67 9.17 -13.72 -2.68
CA ALA A 67 10.13 -13.98 -1.63
C ALA A 67 9.94 -13.08 -0.40
N LYS A 68 9.73 -11.76 -0.58
CA LYS A 68 9.47 -10.85 0.54
C LYS A 68 8.22 -11.22 1.34
N SER A 69 7.21 -11.82 0.72
CA SER A 69 6.03 -12.30 1.43
C SER A 69 6.29 -13.54 2.30
N TYR A 70 7.29 -14.36 1.96
CA TYR A 70 7.68 -15.55 2.72
C TYR A 70 8.83 -15.30 3.71
N HIS A 71 9.68 -14.30 3.49
CA HIS A 71 10.92 -14.06 4.23
C HIS A 71 10.75 -13.44 5.65
N TYR A 72 9.67 -13.77 6.37
CA TYR A 72 9.37 -13.28 7.72
C TYR A 72 10.33 -13.76 8.85
N HIS A 73 11.44 -14.43 8.53
CA HIS A 73 12.26 -15.16 9.52
C HIS A 73 13.73 -14.76 9.64
N LYS A 74 14.19 -13.65 9.03
CA LYS A 74 15.53 -13.11 9.28
C LYS A 74 15.43 -11.70 9.85
N ASN A 75 16.06 -11.47 11.01
CA ASN A 75 16.14 -10.18 11.71
C ASN A 75 16.88 -9.06 10.93
N LYS A 76 17.14 -9.26 9.64
CA LYS A 76 17.81 -8.32 8.74
C LYS A 76 17.01 -8.24 7.44
N GLU A 77 16.59 -7.03 7.08
CA GLU A 77 16.01 -6.75 5.78
C GLU A 77 17.11 -6.86 4.71
N LEU A 78 16.95 -7.79 3.77
CA LEU A 78 17.89 -8.01 2.68
C LEU A 78 17.57 -7.09 1.49
N SER A 79 18.59 -6.59 0.81
CA SER A 79 18.38 -5.91 -0.47
C SER A 79 17.83 -6.88 -1.53
N PRO A 80 17.15 -6.39 -2.57
CA PRO A 80 16.72 -7.20 -3.71
C PRO A 80 17.80 -8.16 -4.25
N ILE A 81 19.03 -7.67 -4.43
CA ILE A 81 20.11 -8.51 -4.97
C ILE A 81 20.59 -9.56 -3.96
N GLU A 82 20.67 -9.22 -2.67
CA GLU A 82 21.00 -10.17 -1.60
C GLU A 82 19.93 -11.27 -1.51
N LEU A 83 18.66 -10.89 -1.62
CA LEU A 83 17.53 -11.82 -1.59
C LEU A 83 17.56 -12.78 -2.78
N LEU A 84 17.76 -12.29 -4.02
CA LEU A 84 17.89 -13.16 -5.20
C LEU A 84 19.06 -14.14 -5.04
N ALA A 85 20.19 -13.72 -4.48
CA ALA A 85 21.34 -14.58 -4.24
C ALA A 85 21.03 -15.69 -3.22
N GLU A 86 20.29 -15.38 -2.16
CA GLU A 86 19.80 -16.42 -1.24
C GLU A 86 18.90 -17.42 -1.97
N LEU A 87 17.92 -16.95 -2.74
CA LEU A 87 16.98 -17.80 -3.48
C LEU A 87 17.68 -18.70 -4.51
N GLN A 88 18.69 -18.20 -5.21
CA GLN A 88 19.47 -18.97 -6.21
C GLN A 88 20.09 -20.23 -5.60
N HIS A 89 20.69 -20.09 -4.41
CA HIS A 89 21.27 -21.25 -3.74
C HIS A 89 20.23 -22.19 -3.13
N PHE A 90 18.98 -21.75 -2.99
CA PHE A 90 17.85 -22.65 -2.74
C PHE A 90 17.22 -23.18 -4.03
N GLY A 91 17.87 -23.04 -5.19
CA GLY A 91 17.39 -23.63 -6.44
C GLY A 91 16.27 -22.87 -7.13
N ALA A 92 15.96 -21.63 -6.69
CA ALA A 92 15.04 -20.77 -7.42
C ALA A 92 15.62 -20.37 -8.77
N ALA A 93 14.76 -20.24 -9.78
CA ALA A 93 15.20 -19.93 -11.13
C ALA A 93 15.52 -18.45 -11.35
N THR A 94 16.56 -17.95 -10.68
CA THR A 94 17.01 -16.56 -10.85
C THR A 94 17.89 -16.39 -12.10
N GLY A 95 18.13 -15.14 -12.47
CA GLY A 95 19.09 -14.68 -13.48
C GLY A 95 20.53 -14.63 -12.98
N LEU A 96 20.78 -15.01 -11.73
CA LEU A 96 22.12 -15.16 -11.19
C LEU A 96 22.71 -16.50 -11.62
N ILE A 97 24.00 -16.46 -11.96
CA ILE A 97 24.82 -17.61 -12.29
C ILE A 97 25.86 -17.75 -11.20
N ASP A 98 25.82 -18.86 -10.48
CA ASP A 98 26.75 -19.16 -9.38
C ASP A 98 28.16 -19.50 -9.90
N PHE A 99 29.13 -18.73 -9.46
CA PHE A 99 30.56 -19.02 -9.57
C PHE A 99 31.15 -19.09 -8.17
N SER A 100 32.38 -19.60 -8.07
CA SER A 100 33.15 -19.63 -6.83
C SER A 100 34.46 -18.87 -7.02
N LYS A 101 34.89 -18.17 -5.97
CA LYS A 101 36.27 -17.67 -5.85
C LYS A 101 37.27 -18.81 -5.59
N ASN A 102 36.79 -20.01 -5.24
CA ASN A 102 37.62 -21.16 -4.90
C ASN A 102 37.57 -22.23 -6.01
N PHE A 103 38.70 -22.42 -6.69
CA PHE A 103 38.83 -23.42 -7.76
C PHE A 103 38.53 -24.85 -7.28
N LEU A 104 38.90 -25.21 -6.05
CA LEU A 104 38.69 -26.55 -5.52
C LEU A 104 37.20 -26.87 -5.32
N VAL A 105 36.39 -25.85 -5.00
CA VAL A 105 34.93 -25.98 -4.95
C VAL A 105 34.37 -26.23 -6.35
N ALA A 106 34.84 -25.51 -7.37
CA ALA A 106 34.44 -25.76 -8.75
C ALA A 106 34.88 -27.15 -9.24
N LEU A 107 36.07 -27.61 -8.83
CA LEU A 107 36.57 -28.95 -9.13
C LEU A 107 35.71 -30.05 -8.51
N TRP A 108 35.20 -29.83 -7.29
CA TRP A 108 34.21 -30.72 -6.66
C TRP A 108 32.94 -30.83 -7.52
N PHE A 109 32.35 -29.69 -7.93
CA PHE A 109 31.14 -29.67 -8.77
C PHE A 109 31.34 -30.29 -10.16
N ALA A 110 32.51 -30.12 -10.77
CA ALA A 110 32.84 -30.74 -12.05
C ALA A 110 33.01 -32.26 -11.96
N SER A 111 33.32 -32.76 -10.76
CA SER A 111 33.60 -34.18 -10.51
C SER A 111 32.41 -34.92 -9.90
N ASN A 112 31.49 -34.22 -9.23
CA ASN A 112 30.33 -34.79 -8.56
C ASN A 112 29.15 -35.09 -9.51
N SER A 113 28.24 -35.99 -9.12
CA SER A 113 26.93 -36.31 -9.74
C SER A 113 26.91 -37.07 -11.08
N ASN A 114 27.85 -36.88 -12.01
CA ASN A 114 27.87 -37.58 -13.32
C ASN A 114 29.22 -38.30 -13.59
N PRO A 115 29.48 -39.45 -12.95
CA PRO A 115 30.79 -40.11 -13.02
C PRO A 115 31.12 -40.69 -14.41
N LYS A 116 30.13 -40.93 -15.26
CA LYS A 116 30.31 -41.59 -16.58
C LYS A 116 30.70 -40.63 -17.71
N LYS A 117 30.63 -39.32 -17.49
CA LYS A 117 30.90 -38.28 -18.48
C LYS A 117 32.06 -37.39 -18.03
N ASP A 118 32.74 -36.78 -18.99
CA ASP A 118 33.76 -35.77 -18.69
C ASP A 118 33.08 -34.51 -18.15
N GLY A 119 33.66 -33.94 -17.10
CA GLY A 119 33.21 -32.67 -16.53
C GLY A 119 34.00 -31.50 -17.11
N LYS A 120 33.64 -30.27 -16.73
CA LYS A 120 34.43 -29.09 -17.04
C LYS A 120 34.42 -28.07 -15.91
N ILE A 121 35.49 -27.30 -15.82
CA ILE A 121 35.54 -26.06 -15.06
C ILE A 121 35.61 -24.91 -16.07
N SER A 122 34.64 -24.02 -16.00
CA SER A 122 34.63 -22.78 -16.75
C SER A 122 35.21 -21.66 -15.90
N LEU A 123 36.14 -20.90 -16.48
CA LEU A 123 36.82 -19.77 -15.85
C LEU A 123 36.39 -18.49 -16.55
N LEU A 124 35.88 -17.54 -15.77
CA LEU A 124 35.52 -16.21 -16.23
C LEU A 124 36.50 -15.20 -15.66
N ASN A 125 37.16 -14.43 -16.51
CA ASN A 125 37.99 -13.32 -16.09
C ASN A 125 37.08 -12.20 -15.54
N LYS A 126 37.34 -11.75 -14.31
CA LYS A 126 36.53 -10.68 -13.68
C LYS A 126 36.60 -9.37 -14.47
N GLY A 127 37.70 -9.11 -15.18
CA GLY A 127 37.86 -7.92 -16.03
C GLY A 127 36.91 -7.85 -17.22
N ASP A 128 36.30 -8.98 -17.61
CA ASP A 128 35.31 -9.02 -18.70
C ASP A 128 33.89 -8.70 -18.20
N CYS A 129 33.73 -8.47 -16.89
CA CYS A 129 32.47 -8.14 -16.26
C CYS A 129 32.41 -6.66 -15.86
N VAL A 130 31.19 -6.11 -15.87
CA VAL A 130 30.91 -4.78 -15.31
C VAL A 130 30.45 -4.94 -13.86
N GLU A 131 30.83 -4.03 -12.97
CA GLU A 131 30.34 -4.03 -11.59
C GLU A 131 28.82 -3.82 -11.54
N TYR A 132 28.12 -4.63 -10.75
CA TYR A 132 26.69 -4.46 -10.57
C TYR A 132 26.38 -3.27 -9.67
N VAL A 133 25.59 -2.31 -10.18
CA VAL A 133 25.09 -1.16 -9.43
C VAL A 133 23.58 -1.24 -9.33
N GLU A 134 23.07 -1.17 -8.10
CA GLU A 134 21.64 -1.23 -7.80
C GLU A 134 20.96 0.11 -8.16
N ASN A 135 20.54 0.27 -9.41
CA ASN A 135 19.75 1.42 -9.88
C ASN A 135 18.63 0.98 -10.83
N LYS A 136 17.40 1.42 -10.57
CA LYS A 136 16.18 1.11 -11.35
C LYS A 136 16.30 1.50 -12.84
N ASP A 137 16.98 2.59 -13.16
CA ASP A 137 17.07 3.11 -14.53
C ASP A 137 18.16 2.42 -15.36
N LEU A 138 19.11 1.74 -14.72
CA LEU A 138 20.22 1.08 -15.42
C LEU A 138 19.85 -0.27 -16.03
N TYR A 139 18.74 -0.89 -15.59
CA TYR A 139 18.34 -2.25 -16.01
C TYR A 139 18.20 -2.39 -17.53
N GLN A 140 17.78 -1.37 -18.28
CA GLN A 140 17.59 -1.54 -19.73
C GLN A 140 18.90 -1.60 -20.53
N ASN A 141 19.94 -0.87 -20.11
CA ASN A 141 21.19 -0.76 -20.88
C ASN A 141 22.28 -1.74 -20.42
N THR A 142 22.25 -2.20 -19.17
CA THR A 142 23.30 -3.10 -18.62
C THR A 142 22.98 -4.59 -18.70
N LEU A 143 21.73 -5.00 -18.94
CA LEU A 143 21.33 -6.43 -19.02
C LEU A 143 22.00 -7.20 -20.18
N ASN A 144 22.57 -6.51 -21.16
CA ASN A 144 23.33 -7.16 -22.25
C ASN A 144 24.76 -7.56 -21.85
N ASN A 145 25.27 -7.04 -20.73
CA ASN A 145 26.60 -7.31 -20.22
C ASN A 145 26.56 -8.36 -19.10
N PHE A 146 27.71 -8.94 -18.76
CA PHE A 146 27.87 -9.77 -17.57
C PHE A 146 28.14 -8.87 -16.38
N CYS A 147 27.19 -8.81 -15.45
CA CYS A 147 27.31 -7.97 -14.26
C CYS A 147 27.85 -8.81 -13.08
N LEU A 148 29.02 -8.46 -12.58
CA LEU A 148 29.63 -9.10 -11.42
C LEU A 148 28.96 -8.59 -10.15
N VAL A 149 28.42 -9.51 -9.37
CA VAL A 149 27.81 -9.25 -8.07
C VAL A 149 28.68 -9.89 -7.00
N ASP A 150 29.46 -9.06 -6.31
CA ASP A 150 30.26 -9.48 -5.16
C ASP A 150 29.52 -9.15 -3.87
N LEU A 151 29.17 -10.17 -3.09
CA LEU A 151 28.29 -10.06 -1.93
C LEU A 151 29.09 -10.32 -0.65
N ASN A 152 29.22 -9.28 0.18
CA ASN A 152 29.89 -9.35 1.48
C ASN A 152 28.90 -9.52 2.65
N PHE A 153 27.84 -10.31 2.48
CA PHE A 153 26.85 -10.52 3.54
C PHE A 153 26.83 -11.97 4.03
N LYS A 154 26.74 -12.14 5.36
CA LYS A 154 26.91 -13.44 6.05
C LYS A 154 25.61 -14.20 6.35
N SER A 155 24.47 -13.81 5.77
CA SER A 155 23.18 -14.41 6.15
C SER A 155 22.90 -15.80 5.55
N ASN A 156 23.82 -16.35 4.75
CA ASN A 156 23.71 -17.70 4.19
C ASN A 156 25.04 -18.47 4.31
N ASN A 157 25.05 -19.50 5.17
CA ASN A 157 26.22 -20.37 5.38
C ASN A 157 26.67 -21.06 4.08
N ARG A 158 25.75 -21.31 3.12
CA ARG A 158 26.07 -21.93 1.82
C ARG A 158 26.85 -20.98 0.90
N ILE A 159 26.46 -19.70 0.80
CA ILE A 159 27.19 -18.70 0.00
C ILE A 159 28.63 -18.60 0.51
N PHE A 160 28.80 -18.56 1.83
CA PHE A 160 30.12 -18.49 2.46
C PHE A 160 30.94 -19.77 2.25
N ALA A 161 30.35 -20.95 2.51
CA ALA A 161 31.04 -22.25 2.36
C ALA A 161 31.49 -22.50 0.91
N GLN A 162 30.69 -22.08 -0.07
CA GLN A 162 31.01 -22.24 -1.49
C GLN A 162 31.90 -21.12 -2.05
N ASN A 163 32.28 -20.12 -1.24
CA ASN A 163 32.97 -18.90 -1.68
C ASN A 163 32.26 -18.26 -2.89
N GLY A 164 30.93 -18.17 -2.81
CA GLY A 164 30.05 -17.83 -3.92
C GLY A 164 30.22 -16.39 -4.42
N VAL A 165 30.22 -16.23 -5.74
CA VAL A 165 30.11 -14.96 -6.47
C VAL A 165 29.09 -15.16 -7.57
N PHE A 166 28.34 -14.12 -7.91
CA PHE A 166 27.28 -14.26 -8.90
C PHE A 166 27.53 -13.39 -10.12
N ILE A 167 27.18 -13.93 -11.28
CA ILE A 167 27.05 -13.16 -12.50
C ILE A 167 25.58 -13.02 -12.83
N PHE A 168 25.06 -11.79 -12.88
CA PHE A 168 23.68 -11.53 -13.26
C PHE A 168 23.58 -11.33 -14.77
N SER A 169 22.84 -12.20 -15.46
CA SER A 169 22.70 -12.12 -16.91
C SER A 169 21.45 -12.84 -17.45
N ASN A 170 20.97 -12.38 -18.61
CA ASN A 170 19.85 -12.98 -19.34
C ASN A 170 20.28 -13.83 -20.56
N ARG A 171 21.59 -14.02 -20.79
CA ARG A 171 22.14 -14.79 -21.92
C ARG A 171 23.04 -15.95 -21.49
N VAL A 172 23.33 -16.85 -22.43
CA VAL A 172 24.26 -17.98 -22.28
C VAL A 172 25.69 -17.50 -22.51
N PHE A 173 26.66 -18.10 -21.81
CA PHE A 173 28.07 -17.95 -22.16
C PHE A 173 28.45 -18.90 -23.30
N TYR A 174 29.08 -18.36 -24.33
CA TYR A 174 29.65 -19.11 -25.45
C TYR A 174 31.13 -19.41 -25.20
N LYS A 175 31.74 -20.29 -26.02
CA LYS A 175 33.14 -20.69 -25.89
C LYS A 175 34.15 -19.54 -25.88
N ASN A 176 33.81 -18.41 -26.50
CA ASN A 176 34.69 -17.24 -26.53
C ASN A 176 34.60 -16.38 -25.26
N ASP A 177 33.59 -16.61 -24.42
CA ASP A 177 33.37 -15.85 -23.19
C ASP A 177 34.10 -16.47 -21.98
N LEU A 178 34.64 -17.69 -22.11
CA LEU A 178 35.14 -18.50 -20.99
C LEU A 178 36.39 -19.29 -21.39
N TYR A 179 37.35 -19.40 -20.46
CA TYR A 179 38.36 -20.45 -20.54
C TYR A 179 37.79 -21.75 -19.96
N GLU A 180 38.17 -22.91 -20.49
CA GLU A 180 37.64 -24.21 -20.06
C GLU A 180 38.78 -25.19 -19.71
N ILE A 181 38.64 -25.87 -18.57
CA ILE A 181 39.47 -27.02 -18.18
C ILE A 181 38.57 -28.26 -18.16
N ILE A 182 38.89 -29.27 -18.99
CA ILE A 182 38.13 -30.53 -19.05
C ILE A 182 38.61 -31.49 -17.97
N ILE A 183 37.67 -31.99 -17.17
CA ILE A 183 37.90 -32.96 -16.10
C ILE A 183 37.56 -34.34 -16.62
N SER A 184 38.57 -35.18 -16.80
CA SER A 184 38.36 -36.53 -17.31
C SER A 184 37.50 -37.35 -16.36
N LYS A 185 36.53 -38.10 -16.90
CA LYS A 185 35.69 -39.04 -16.15
C LYS A 185 36.49 -40.05 -15.31
N LYS A 186 37.70 -40.41 -15.76
CA LYS A 186 38.60 -41.33 -15.04
C LYS A 186 39.19 -40.73 -13.77
N ASP A 187 39.32 -39.41 -13.72
CA ASP A 187 39.96 -38.70 -12.62
C ASP A 187 38.96 -38.30 -11.52
N LYS A 188 37.66 -38.28 -11.83
CA LYS A 188 36.60 -37.73 -10.95
C LYS A 188 36.54 -38.38 -9.56
N GLU A 189 36.61 -39.70 -9.50
CA GLU A 189 36.53 -40.44 -8.23
C GLU A 189 37.71 -40.09 -7.32
N GLN A 190 38.92 -40.10 -7.89
CA GLN A 190 40.14 -39.78 -7.17
C GLN A 190 40.16 -38.31 -6.72
N ILE A 191 39.67 -37.39 -7.55
CA ILE A 191 39.49 -35.98 -7.18
C ILE A 191 38.58 -35.84 -5.95
N ILE A 192 37.42 -36.51 -5.92
CA ILE A 192 36.49 -36.43 -4.77
C ILE A 192 37.14 -36.95 -3.49
N ILE A 193 37.93 -38.04 -3.57
CA ILE A 193 38.66 -38.60 -2.43
C ILE A 193 39.70 -37.60 -1.91
N GLU A 194 40.51 -37.01 -2.80
CA GLU A 194 41.55 -36.04 -2.43
C GLU A 194 40.94 -34.76 -1.83
N LEU A 195 39.87 -34.23 -2.43
CA LEU A 195 39.12 -33.06 -1.93
C LEU A 195 38.55 -33.28 -0.54
N LYS A 196 37.99 -34.46 -0.27
CA LYS A 196 37.52 -34.84 1.06
C LYS A 196 38.67 -34.96 2.06
N THR A 197 39.72 -35.66 1.69
CA THR A 197 40.80 -36.09 2.61
C THR A 197 41.72 -34.94 2.99
N PHE A 198 42.09 -34.09 2.04
CA PHE A 198 43.12 -33.06 2.24
C PHE A 198 42.56 -31.65 2.37
N TYR A 199 41.37 -31.39 1.84
CA TYR A 199 40.80 -30.03 1.77
C TYR A 199 39.50 -29.87 2.55
N ASN A 200 38.98 -30.95 3.16
CA ASN A 200 37.70 -30.98 3.86
C ASN A 200 36.53 -30.45 3.00
N ILE A 201 36.57 -30.71 1.69
CA ILE A 201 35.50 -30.35 0.76
C ILE A 201 34.64 -31.58 0.51
N THR A 202 33.48 -31.62 1.17
CA THR A 202 32.47 -32.67 1.06
C THR A 202 31.08 -32.08 0.80
N GLU A 203 30.13 -32.92 0.41
CA GLU A 203 28.73 -32.53 0.30
C GLU A 203 28.20 -31.89 1.60
N SER A 204 28.47 -32.50 2.77
CA SER A 204 28.01 -31.97 4.06
C SER A 204 28.65 -30.62 4.45
N THR A 205 29.86 -30.33 3.96
CA THR A 205 30.51 -29.01 4.18
C THR A 205 30.02 -27.95 3.20
N LEU A 206 29.54 -28.35 2.02
CA LEU A 206 29.07 -27.44 0.97
C LEU A 206 27.55 -27.18 1.01
N PHE A 207 26.77 -28.05 1.67
CA PHE A 207 25.31 -27.99 1.74
C PHE A 207 24.86 -28.24 3.19
N GLN A 208 24.36 -27.19 3.87
CA GLN A 208 23.99 -27.24 5.29
C GLN A 208 22.49 -27.11 5.60
N ASP A 209 21.58 -27.17 4.61
CA ASP A 209 20.14 -27.15 4.89
C ASP A 209 19.29 -27.56 3.68
N ILE A 210 18.11 -28.16 3.91
CA ILE A 210 17.10 -28.38 2.87
C ILE A 210 15.66 -28.25 3.42
N TYR A 211 14.87 -27.36 2.79
CA TYR A 211 13.61 -27.68 2.06
C TYR A 211 12.38 -26.84 2.41
N GLY A 212 11.54 -26.60 1.38
CA GLY A 212 10.26 -25.89 1.45
C GLY A 212 10.05 -24.93 0.27
N PHE A 213 10.84 -23.86 0.20
CA PHE A 213 10.71 -22.83 -0.85
C PHE A 213 11.34 -23.25 -2.21
N ALA A 214 12.38 -24.08 -2.15
CA ALA A 214 13.15 -24.60 -3.28
C ALA A 214 12.33 -25.46 -4.25
N GLU A 215 11.40 -26.25 -3.72
CA GLU A 215 10.60 -27.22 -4.47
C GLU A 215 9.66 -26.53 -5.45
N VAL A 216 9.05 -25.41 -5.03
CA VAL A 216 8.06 -24.65 -5.81
C VAL A 216 8.71 -23.84 -6.96
N ASN A 217 10.02 -23.58 -6.87
CA ASN A 217 10.78 -22.77 -7.85
C ASN A 217 11.86 -23.52 -8.62
N ASN A 218 11.86 -24.86 -8.54
CA ASN A 218 12.78 -25.77 -9.19
C ASN A 218 12.90 -25.51 -10.71
N ALA A 219 14.11 -25.65 -11.25
CA ALA A 219 14.48 -25.45 -12.65
C ALA A 219 13.73 -26.33 -13.66
N GLN A 220 12.95 -27.32 -13.21
CA GLN A 220 12.14 -28.20 -14.07
C GLN A 220 10.70 -27.70 -14.30
N HIS A 221 10.22 -26.69 -13.58
CA HIS A 221 8.89 -26.11 -13.83
C HIS A 221 8.94 -25.02 -14.91
N PRO A 222 8.00 -24.95 -15.87
CA PRO A 222 7.98 -23.88 -16.88
C PRO A 222 7.79 -22.48 -16.25
N ILE A 223 8.24 -21.43 -16.95
CA ILE A 223 7.83 -20.05 -16.63
C ILE A 223 6.38 -19.90 -17.07
N ARG A 224 5.46 -19.66 -16.12
CA ARG A 224 4.06 -19.36 -16.44
C ARG A 224 3.83 -17.86 -16.50
N ASN A 225 2.98 -17.43 -17.43
CA ASN A 225 2.46 -16.07 -17.46
C ASN A 225 1.75 -15.75 -16.14
N ASN A 226 1.75 -14.46 -15.75
CA ASN A 226 1.01 -14.01 -14.58
C ASN A 226 -0.48 -14.32 -14.76
N ASN A 227 -1.05 -14.98 -13.76
CA ASN A 227 -2.49 -15.18 -13.68
C ASN A 227 -3.14 -14.03 -12.90
N SER A 228 -4.46 -14.10 -12.74
CA SER A 228 -5.24 -13.08 -12.02
C SER A 228 -4.75 -12.83 -10.59
N ASP A 229 -4.37 -13.88 -9.85
CA ASP A 229 -3.86 -13.75 -8.48
C ASP A 229 -2.51 -13.06 -8.41
N ASP A 230 -1.62 -13.36 -9.36
CA ASP A 230 -0.31 -12.73 -9.44
C ASP A 230 -0.43 -11.21 -9.65
N PHE A 231 -1.36 -10.79 -10.52
CA PHE A 231 -1.66 -9.37 -10.74
C PHE A 231 -2.31 -8.73 -9.50
N SER A 232 -3.27 -9.41 -8.86
CA SER A 232 -3.93 -8.92 -7.65
C SER A 232 -2.94 -8.73 -6.48
N ARG A 233 -1.97 -9.63 -6.32
CA ARG A 233 -0.93 -9.53 -5.30
C ARG A 233 -0.03 -8.31 -5.53
N GLN A 234 0.41 -8.11 -6.77
CA GLN A 234 1.20 -6.92 -7.13
C GLN A 234 0.39 -5.63 -6.93
N ALA A 235 -0.89 -5.62 -7.28
CA ALA A 235 -1.76 -4.46 -7.09
C ALA A 235 -1.89 -4.08 -5.61
N ARG A 236 -2.10 -5.06 -4.72
CA ARG A 236 -2.15 -4.82 -3.26
C ARG A 236 -0.84 -4.24 -2.71
N HIS A 237 0.31 -4.64 -3.24
CA HIS A 237 1.59 -4.05 -2.85
C HIS A 237 1.65 -2.55 -3.17
N TYR A 238 1.30 -2.16 -4.39
CA TYR A 238 1.27 -0.75 -4.79
C TYR A 238 0.19 0.05 -4.03
N MET A 239 -0.96 -0.56 -3.73
CA MET A 239 -1.97 0.04 -2.84
C MET A 239 -1.40 0.38 -1.47
N GLY A 240 -0.57 -0.49 -0.89
CA GLY A 240 0.04 -0.27 0.43
C GLY A 240 0.99 0.94 0.49
N ILE A 241 1.57 1.35 -0.65
CA ILE A 241 2.45 2.54 -0.72
C ILE A 241 1.62 3.83 -0.79
N GLY A 242 0.45 3.79 -1.44
CA GLY A 242 -0.61 4.80 -1.28
C GLY A 242 -0.43 6.17 -1.97
N ASN A 243 0.73 6.48 -2.57
CA ASN A 243 0.87 7.71 -3.36
C ASN A 243 0.14 7.62 -4.72
N LEU A 244 -0.10 8.76 -5.37
CA LEU A 244 -0.96 8.84 -6.56
C LEU A 244 -0.48 7.96 -7.74
N ASP A 245 0.83 7.91 -7.98
CA ASP A 245 1.44 7.10 -9.05
C ASP A 245 1.27 5.61 -8.77
N ASN A 246 1.49 5.19 -7.52
CA ASN A 246 1.33 3.80 -7.12
C ASN A 246 -0.13 3.37 -7.10
N LEU A 247 -1.07 4.24 -6.71
CA LEU A 247 -2.51 3.97 -6.83
C LEU A 247 -2.90 3.78 -8.31
N THR A 248 -2.34 4.58 -9.22
CA THR A 248 -2.58 4.43 -10.66
C THR A 248 -2.05 3.09 -11.18
N LYS A 249 -0.82 2.71 -10.79
CA LYS A 249 -0.24 1.42 -11.14
C LYS A 249 -1.02 0.23 -10.55
N ALA A 250 -1.51 0.36 -9.32
CA ALA A 250 -2.36 -0.66 -8.71
C ALA A 250 -3.66 -0.88 -9.50
N ILE A 251 -4.31 0.21 -9.93
CA ILE A 251 -5.52 0.17 -10.75
C ILE A 251 -5.25 -0.53 -12.09
N GLU A 252 -4.14 -0.25 -12.76
CA GLU A 252 -3.75 -0.95 -14.01
C GLU A 252 -3.59 -2.46 -13.79
N LEU A 253 -2.92 -2.86 -12.71
CA LEU A 253 -2.73 -4.27 -12.35
C LEU A 253 -4.06 -4.96 -11.99
N TYR A 254 -4.94 -4.31 -11.24
CA TYR A 254 -6.27 -4.84 -10.97
C TYR A 254 -7.12 -4.99 -12.24
N ASN A 255 -6.99 -4.09 -13.22
CA ASN A 255 -7.66 -4.26 -14.52
C ASN A 255 -7.14 -5.49 -15.29
N LEU A 256 -5.83 -5.76 -15.24
CA LEU A 256 -5.24 -6.98 -15.81
C LEU A 256 -5.73 -8.23 -15.07
N ALA A 257 -5.77 -8.18 -13.74
CA ALA A 257 -6.32 -9.25 -12.91
C ALA A 257 -7.79 -9.55 -13.27
N LEU A 258 -8.61 -8.49 -13.40
CA LEU A 258 -10.03 -8.57 -13.72
C LEU A 258 -10.26 -9.18 -15.10
N LYS A 259 -9.51 -8.73 -16.10
CA LYS A 259 -9.57 -9.29 -17.45
C LYS A 259 -9.22 -10.78 -17.46
N SER A 260 -8.16 -11.16 -16.75
CA SER A 260 -7.73 -12.57 -16.64
C SER A 260 -8.76 -13.43 -15.89
N SER A 261 -9.38 -12.92 -14.82
CA SER A 261 -10.36 -13.68 -14.04
C SER A 261 -11.68 -13.85 -14.79
N ILE A 262 -12.17 -12.82 -15.50
CA ILE A 262 -13.38 -12.92 -16.32
C ILE A 262 -13.20 -13.99 -17.41
N GLN A 263 -12.05 -14.02 -18.07
CA GLN A 263 -11.75 -15.04 -19.08
C GLN A 263 -11.74 -16.47 -18.52
N THR A 264 -11.40 -16.63 -17.23
CA THR A 264 -11.24 -17.93 -16.59
C THR A 264 -12.54 -18.44 -15.96
N TYR A 265 -13.26 -17.55 -15.27
CA TYR A 265 -14.38 -17.91 -14.39
C TYR A 265 -15.73 -17.34 -14.83
N GLY A 266 -15.75 -16.42 -15.80
CA GLY A 266 -16.95 -15.70 -16.22
C GLY A 266 -17.29 -14.50 -15.33
N GLU A 267 -18.17 -13.62 -15.82
CA GLU A 267 -18.44 -12.30 -15.23
C GLU A 267 -19.03 -12.32 -13.81
N LEU A 268 -19.74 -13.37 -13.41
CA LEU A 268 -20.52 -13.41 -12.15
C LEU A 268 -19.89 -14.30 -11.06
N HIS A 269 -18.67 -14.80 -11.29
CA HIS A 269 -17.98 -15.63 -10.31
C HIS A 269 -17.43 -14.81 -9.13
N SER A 270 -17.41 -15.38 -7.93
CA SER A 270 -16.94 -14.69 -6.71
C SER A 270 -15.50 -14.17 -6.79
N GLU A 271 -14.58 -14.90 -7.41
CA GLU A 271 -13.22 -14.37 -7.66
C GLU A 271 -13.21 -13.09 -8.50
N VAL A 272 -14.12 -12.97 -9.48
CA VAL A 272 -14.28 -11.73 -10.25
C VAL A 272 -14.88 -10.63 -9.37
N ALA A 273 -15.86 -10.95 -8.53
CA ALA A 273 -16.43 -10.01 -7.57
C ALA A 273 -15.40 -9.47 -6.58
N ARG A 274 -14.52 -10.33 -6.04
CA ARG A 274 -13.40 -9.94 -5.17
C ARG A 274 -12.47 -8.94 -5.86
N ILE A 275 -12.09 -9.19 -7.11
CA ILE A 275 -11.20 -8.27 -7.86
C ILE A 275 -11.91 -6.95 -8.18
N ARG A 276 -13.21 -6.98 -8.48
CA ARG A 276 -14.00 -5.75 -8.66
C ARG A 276 -14.09 -4.93 -7.36
N ASN A 277 -14.27 -5.58 -6.21
CA ASN A 277 -14.25 -4.95 -4.90
C ASN A 277 -12.92 -4.24 -4.64
N ASP A 278 -11.80 -4.93 -4.90
CA ASP A 278 -10.45 -4.39 -4.73
C ASP A 278 -10.18 -3.20 -5.68
N LEU A 279 -10.53 -3.34 -6.96
CA LEU A 279 -10.39 -2.28 -7.96
C LEU A 279 -11.24 -1.05 -7.61
N ALA A 280 -12.48 -1.26 -7.15
CA ALA A 280 -13.36 -0.18 -6.72
C ALA A 280 -12.82 0.56 -5.49
N SER A 281 -12.21 -0.18 -4.55
CA SER A 281 -11.54 0.40 -3.39
C SER A 281 -10.34 1.25 -3.80
N ALA A 282 -9.53 0.76 -4.75
CA ALA A 282 -8.40 1.50 -5.31
C ALA A 282 -8.84 2.82 -5.98
N LEU A 283 -9.90 2.77 -6.79
CA LEU A 283 -10.48 3.97 -7.43
C LEU A 283 -10.99 4.97 -6.39
N ARG A 284 -11.71 4.51 -5.36
CA ARG A 284 -12.17 5.41 -4.28
C ARG A 284 -11.02 6.05 -3.51
N THR A 285 -9.93 5.32 -3.31
CA THR A 285 -8.74 5.82 -2.62
C THR A 285 -8.03 6.87 -3.46
N ARG A 286 -7.92 6.66 -4.77
CA ARG A 286 -7.34 7.62 -5.71
C ARG A 286 -8.16 8.91 -5.84
N ASN A 287 -9.49 8.79 -5.77
CA ASN A 287 -10.42 9.92 -5.68
C ASN A 287 -10.28 10.97 -6.80
N GLN A 288 -9.94 10.55 -8.03
CA GLN A 288 -9.92 11.44 -9.20
C GLN A 288 -11.32 11.60 -9.81
N SER A 289 -11.47 12.59 -10.69
CA SER A 289 -12.73 12.82 -11.41
C SER A 289 -13.20 11.55 -12.14
N GLY A 290 -14.45 11.14 -11.86
CA GLY A 290 -15.07 9.94 -12.42
C GLY A 290 -14.76 8.61 -11.70
N ASP A 291 -13.77 8.57 -10.80
CA ASP A 291 -13.41 7.33 -10.08
C ASP A 291 -14.54 6.83 -9.19
N LEU A 292 -15.21 7.73 -8.47
CA LEU A 292 -16.33 7.35 -7.59
C LEU A 292 -17.48 6.70 -8.37
N ALA A 293 -17.79 7.19 -9.58
CA ALA A 293 -18.83 6.62 -10.42
C ALA A 293 -18.45 5.21 -10.91
N LYS A 294 -17.19 5.02 -11.33
CA LYS A 294 -16.66 3.71 -11.73
C LYS A 294 -16.65 2.72 -10.55
N ALA A 295 -16.24 3.17 -9.36
CA ALA A 295 -16.23 2.34 -8.17
C ALA A 295 -17.64 1.87 -7.77
N ILE A 296 -18.64 2.76 -7.81
CA ILE A 296 -20.04 2.38 -7.54
C ILE A 296 -20.54 1.31 -8.52
N ASN A 297 -20.21 1.44 -9.81
CA ASN A 297 -20.55 0.43 -10.82
C ASN A 297 -19.88 -0.92 -10.49
N LEU A 298 -18.56 -0.92 -10.26
CA LEU A 298 -17.80 -2.13 -9.94
C LEU A 298 -18.29 -2.83 -8.67
N TYR A 299 -18.59 -2.08 -7.60
CA TYR A 299 -19.19 -2.65 -6.40
C TYR A 299 -20.58 -3.22 -6.63
N SER A 300 -21.37 -2.62 -7.53
CA SER A 300 -22.70 -3.15 -7.87
C SER A 300 -22.58 -4.49 -8.62
N LEU A 301 -21.65 -4.59 -9.57
CA LEU A 301 -21.34 -5.83 -10.28
C LEU A 301 -20.70 -6.90 -9.37
N ALA A 302 -19.89 -6.49 -8.39
CA ALA A 302 -19.37 -7.39 -7.37
C ALA A 302 -20.51 -7.95 -6.51
N LEU A 303 -21.43 -7.09 -6.08
CA LEU A 303 -22.56 -7.49 -5.25
C LEU A 303 -23.47 -8.50 -5.97
N GLU A 304 -23.71 -8.31 -7.25
CA GLU A 304 -24.48 -9.25 -8.08
C GLU A 304 -23.82 -10.64 -8.13
N GLY A 305 -22.51 -10.69 -8.40
CA GLY A 305 -21.76 -11.95 -8.43
C GLY A 305 -21.69 -12.65 -7.08
N ASP A 306 -21.49 -11.91 -5.98
CA ASP A 306 -21.45 -12.48 -4.64
C ASP A 306 -22.83 -13.01 -4.21
N ILE A 307 -23.92 -12.30 -4.50
CA ILE A 307 -25.28 -12.77 -4.21
C ILE A 307 -25.57 -14.04 -5.00
N GLN A 308 -25.19 -14.11 -6.27
CA GLN A 308 -25.41 -15.31 -7.07
C GLN A 308 -24.59 -16.51 -6.58
N THR A 309 -23.36 -16.28 -6.13
CA THR A 309 -22.47 -17.34 -5.66
C THR A 309 -22.85 -17.84 -4.27
N TYR A 310 -23.08 -16.93 -3.33
CA TYR A 310 -23.18 -17.26 -1.90
C TYR A 310 -24.58 -17.11 -1.31
N GLY A 311 -25.49 -16.46 -2.03
CA GLY A 311 -26.82 -16.10 -1.53
C GLY A 311 -26.82 -14.88 -0.61
N GLU A 312 -27.99 -14.29 -0.42
CA GLU A 312 -28.13 -12.97 0.22
C GLU A 312 -27.64 -12.87 1.67
N SER A 313 -27.58 -13.97 2.42
CA SER A 313 -27.26 -13.92 3.85
C SER A 313 -25.77 -14.11 4.15
N HIS A 314 -24.94 -14.37 3.14
CA HIS A 314 -23.53 -14.71 3.34
C HIS A 314 -22.69 -13.51 3.81
N PRO A 315 -21.71 -13.70 4.71
CA PRO A 315 -20.84 -12.62 5.19
C PRO A 315 -20.10 -11.86 4.09
N GLU A 316 -19.65 -12.53 3.02
CA GLU A 316 -19.01 -11.85 1.87
C GLU A 316 -19.97 -10.88 1.16
N VAL A 317 -21.25 -11.25 1.01
CA VAL A 317 -22.27 -10.34 0.48
C VAL A 317 -22.45 -9.14 1.42
N ALA A 318 -22.40 -9.34 2.74
CA ALA A 318 -22.47 -8.24 3.70
C ALA A 318 -21.27 -7.27 3.57
N THR A 319 -20.07 -7.79 3.30
CA THR A 319 -18.88 -6.97 3.00
C THR A 319 -19.08 -6.13 1.75
N THR A 320 -19.52 -6.74 0.64
CA THR A 320 -19.73 -6.04 -0.63
C THR A 320 -20.86 -5.00 -0.52
N ARG A 321 -21.96 -5.31 0.19
CA ARG A 321 -23.02 -4.33 0.52
C ARG A 321 -22.48 -3.13 1.29
N ASN A 322 -21.66 -3.38 2.32
CA ASN A 322 -21.05 -2.31 3.11
C ASN A 322 -20.14 -1.41 2.26
N ASN A 323 -19.37 -1.99 1.34
CA ASN A 323 -18.49 -1.24 0.45
C ASN A 323 -19.28 -0.38 -0.57
N LEU A 324 -20.29 -0.96 -1.20
CA LEU A 324 -21.19 -0.22 -2.10
C LEU A 324 -21.91 0.91 -1.36
N ALA A 325 -22.44 0.64 -0.17
CA ALA A 325 -23.09 1.64 0.67
C ALA A 325 -22.14 2.78 1.05
N GLY A 326 -20.87 2.48 1.34
CA GLY A 326 -19.82 3.47 1.58
C GLY A 326 -19.56 4.37 0.38
N ALA A 327 -19.52 3.80 -0.82
CA ALA A 327 -19.35 4.55 -2.07
C ALA A 327 -20.57 5.46 -2.36
N LEU A 328 -21.79 4.94 -2.21
CA LEU A 328 -23.04 5.71 -2.34
C LEU A 328 -23.13 6.84 -1.31
N LYS A 329 -22.79 6.55 -0.05
CA LYS A 329 -22.68 7.55 1.02
C LYS A 329 -21.70 8.66 0.64
N THR A 330 -20.55 8.31 0.05
CA THR A 330 -19.54 9.30 -0.39
C THR A 330 -20.11 10.23 -1.46
N ARG A 331 -20.93 9.71 -2.40
CA ARG A 331 -21.60 10.54 -3.43
C ARG A 331 -22.73 11.39 -2.85
N SER A 332 -23.33 10.98 -1.73
CA SER A 332 -24.24 11.78 -0.89
C SER A 332 -25.49 12.35 -1.59
N GLN A 333 -25.93 11.77 -2.71
CA GLN A 333 -27.21 12.14 -3.31
C GLN A 333 -28.39 11.58 -2.48
N PRO A 334 -29.56 12.23 -2.44
CA PRO A 334 -30.70 11.75 -1.63
C PRO A 334 -31.12 10.30 -1.93
N LYS A 335 -31.10 9.89 -3.21
CA LYS A 335 -31.38 8.51 -3.63
C LYS A 335 -30.29 7.55 -3.17
N ASP A 336 -29.02 7.96 -3.28
CA ASP A 336 -27.87 7.16 -2.84
C ASP A 336 -27.86 6.94 -1.34
N LEU A 337 -28.13 7.98 -0.54
CA LEU A 337 -28.22 7.85 0.92
C LEU A 337 -29.32 6.87 1.33
N THR A 338 -30.47 6.90 0.65
CA THR A 338 -31.55 5.95 0.88
C THR A 338 -31.12 4.52 0.56
N LYS A 339 -30.46 4.31 -0.60
CA LYS A 339 -29.95 2.98 -0.98
C LYS A 339 -28.82 2.50 -0.06
N ALA A 340 -27.93 3.39 0.36
CA ALA A 340 -26.85 3.09 1.29
C ALA A 340 -27.39 2.62 2.65
N ILE A 341 -28.44 3.28 3.17
CA ILE A 341 -29.12 2.88 4.41
C ILE A 341 -29.72 1.47 4.28
N GLU A 342 -30.38 1.16 3.16
CA GLU A 342 -30.91 -0.18 2.89
C GLU A 342 -29.79 -1.24 2.90
N LEU A 343 -28.70 -1.00 2.16
CA LEU A 343 -27.56 -1.91 2.06
C LEU A 343 -26.84 -2.10 3.40
N TYR A 344 -26.64 -1.04 4.18
CA TYR A 344 -26.06 -1.13 5.52
C TYR A 344 -26.95 -1.90 6.49
N ASN A 345 -28.28 -1.74 6.42
CA ASN A 345 -29.21 -2.54 7.22
C ASN A 345 -29.12 -4.03 6.87
N LEU A 346 -29.09 -4.37 5.58
CA LEU A 346 -28.92 -5.76 5.14
C LEU A 346 -27.59 -6.33 5.62
N ALA A 347 -26.48 -5.60 5.47
CA ALA A 347 -25.17 -6.02 5.96
C ALA A 347 -25.12 -6.18 7.49
N LEU A 348 -25.75 -5.27 8.22
CA LEU A 348 -25.87 -5.34 9.69
C LEU A 348 -26.64 -6.60 10.11
N ASN A 349 -27.77 -6.89 9.48
CA ASN A 349 -28.57 -8.08 9.81
C ASN A 349 -27.83 -9.39 9.53
N SER A 350 -27.13 -9.49 8.40
CA SER A 350 -26.28 -10.66 8.09
C SER A 350 -25.17 -10.86 9.15
N ASN A 351 -24.52 -9.77 9.58
CA ASN A 351 -23.49 -9.85 10.62
C ASN A 351 -24.07 -10.18 12.01
N ILE A 352 -25.26 -9.68 12.36
CA ILE A 352 -25.93 -10.05 13.62
C ILE A 352 -26.24 -11.54 13.63
N GLN A 353 -26.75 -12.10 12.53
CA GLN A 353 -27.03 -13.53 12.42
C GLN A 353 -25.76 -14.39 12.51
N THR A 354 -24.65 -13.91 11.94
CA THR A 354 -23.39 -14.64 11.88
C THR A 354 -22.60 -14.58 13.19
N TYR A 355 -22.48 -13.39 13.78
CA TYR A 355 -21.56 -13.11 14.89
C TYR A 355 -22.26 -12.84 16.23
N GLY A 356 -23.58 -12.60 16.22
CA GLY A 356 -24.35 -12.19 17.39
C GLY A 356 -24.26 -10.68 17.68
N GLU A 357 -25.21 -10.16 18.47
CA GLU A 357 -25.39 -8.72 18.66
C GLU A 357 -24.24 -7.99 19.35
N SER A 358 -23.48 -8.67 20.22
CA SER A 358 -22.40 -8.06 21.00
C SER A 358 -21.05 -8.06 20.28
N HIS A 359 -20.95 -8.62 19.08
CA HIS A 359 -19.67 -8.76 18.38
C HIS A 359 -19.15 -7.41 17.85
N PRO A 360 -17.83 -7.11 17.93
CA PRO A 360 -17.26 -5.86 17.43
C PRO A 360 -17.55 -5.58 15.95
N GLU A 361 -17.55 -6.60 15.09
CA GLU A 361 -17.94 -6.45 13.68
C GLU A 361 -19.37 -5.92 13.50
N VAL A 362 -20.30 -6.29 14.39
CA VAL A 362 -21.66 -5.73 14.40
C VAL A 362 -21.63 -4.27 14.85
N ALA A 363 -20.84 -3.92 15.86
CA ALA A 363 -20.65 -2.54 16.30
C ALA A 363 -20.10 -1.63 15.19
N ALA A 364 -19.17 -2.14 14.37
CA ALA A 364 -18.65 -1.43 13.20
C ALA A 364 -19.75 -1.17 12.14
N LYS A 365 -20.59 -2.17 11.83
CA LYS A 365 -21.72 -1.98 10.90
C LYS A 365 -22.78 -1.00 11.44
N ARG A 366 -23.09 -1.07 12.75
CA ARG A 366 -23.98 -0.10 13.42
C ARG A 366 -23.44 1.32 13.26
N SER A 367 -22.14 1.52 13.46
CA SER A 367 -21.49 2.82 13.30
C SER A 367 -21.59 3.35 11.86
N ASN A 368 -21.39 2.50 10.85
CA ASN A 368 -21.53 2.89 9.44
C ASN A 368 -22.96 3.30 9.07
N LEU A 369 -23.96 2.54 9.56
CA LEU A 369 -25.37 2.86 9.37
C LEU A 369 -25.74 4.17 10.08
N ALA A 370 -25.34 4.33 11.34
CA ALA A 370 -25.57 5.54 12.13
C ALA A 370 -24.98 6.78 11.46
N ASP A 371 -23.77 6.67 10.92
CA ASP A 371 -23.11 7.76 10.20
C ASP A 371 -23.89 8.16 8.92
N THR A 372 -24.46 7.19 8.21
CA THR A 372 -25.26 7.45 6.99
C THR A 372 -26.60 8.10 7.33
N LEU A 373 -27.27 7.61 8.38
CA LEU A 373 -28.49 8.21 8.93
C LEU A 373 -28.24 9.65 9.39
N ARG A 374 -27.12 9.88 10.07
CA ARG A 374 -26.64 11.19 10.49
C ARG A 374 -26.43 12.15 9.31
N ILE A 375 -25.84 11.69 8.22
CA ILE A 375 -25.64 12.50 7.00
C ILE A 375 -26.99 12.86 6.35
N ARG A 376 -27.95 11.93 6.30
CA ARG A 376 -29.30 12.22 5.80
C ARG A 376 -30.07 13.16 6.73
N SER A 377 -29.74 13.16 8.02
CA SER A 377 -30.09 14.16 9.03
C SER A 377 -31.59 14.42 9.21
N GLN A 378 -32.45 13.45 8.92
CA GLN A 378 -33.88 13.54 9.25
C GLN A 378 -34.09 13.32 10.76
N PRO A 379 -35.11 13.91 11.40
CA PRO A 379 -35.33 13.75 12.84
C PRO A 379 -35.42 12.29 13.31
N LYS A 380 -36.11 11.42 12.55
CA LYS A 380 -36.20 9.98 12.83
C LYS A 380 -34.86 9.27 12.67
N ASP A 381 -34.07 9.67 11.69
CA ASP A 381 -32.74 9.10 11.42
C ASP A 381 -31.77 9.42 12.55
N LEU A 382 -31.77 10.65 13.06
CA LEU A 382 -30.89 11.06 14.18
C LEU A 382 -31.20 10.26 15.44
N SER A 383 -32.47 10.02 15.75
CA SER A 383 -32.86 9.16 16.87
C SER A 383 -32.40 7.72 16.68
N LYS A 384 -32.54 7.16 15.46
CA LYS A 384 -32.06 5.79 15.17
C LYS A 384 -30.53 5.69 15.19
N ALA A 385 -29.84 6.73 14.72
CA ALA A 385 -28.38 6.79 14.75
C ALA A 385 -27.84 6.79 16.19
N ILE A 386 -28.50 7.50 17.12
CA ILE A 386 -28.17 7.48 18.55
C ILE A 386 -28.31 6.05 19.11
N GLU A 387 -29.45 5.40 18.88
CA GLU A 387 -29.69 4.02 19.32
C GLU A 387 -28.61 3.06 18.82
N LEU A 388 -28.26 3.15 17.54
CA LEU A 388 -27.23 2.30 16.93
C LEU A 388 -25.83 2.57 17.51
N CYS A 389 -25.48 3.84 17.74
CA CYS A 389 -24.23 4.23 18.38
C CYS A 389 -24.17 3.78 19.85
N ASP A 390 -25.27 3.87 20.60
CA ASP A 390 -25.35 3.40 21.99
C ASP A 390 -25.15 1.88 22.07
N LEU A 391 -25.77 1.12 21.16
CA LEU A 391 -25.57 -0.33 21.05
C LEU A 391 -24.12 -0.67 20.68
N ALA A 392 -23.54 0.04 19.71
CA ALA A 392 -22.13 -0.13 19.33
C ALA A 392 -21.19 0.19 20.50
N LEU A 393 -21.47 1.25 21.25
CA LEU A 393 -20.67 1.67 22.41
C LEU A 393 -20.70 0.59 23.49
N SER A 394 -21.89 0.06 23.80
CA SER A 394 -22.06 -1.02 24.77
C SER A 394 -21.28 -2.28 24.39
N SER A 395 -21.36 -2.71 23.13
CA SER A 395 -20.60 -3.87 22.62
C SER A 395 -19.09 -3.65 22.71
N ASN A 396 -18.61 -2.45 22.35
CA ASN A 396 -17.19 -2.13 22.37
C ASN A 396 -16.65 -1.97 23.80
N ILE A 397 -17.42 -1.42 24.74
CA ILE A 397 -17.04 -1.37 26.16
C ILE A 397 -16.93 -2.79 26.71
N GLN A 398 -17.90 -3.65 26.42
CA GLN A 398 -17.87 -5.05 26.87
C GLN A 398 -16.65 -5.80 26.32
N THR A 399 -16.28 -5.55 25.06
CA THR A 399 -15.18 -6.28 24.40
C THR A 399 -13.81 -5.75 24.78
N TYR A 400 -13.64 -4.42 24.79
CA TYR A 400 -12.32 -3.79 24.86
C TYR A 400 -12.05 -3.06 26.18
N GLY A 401 -13.09 -2.81 26.99
CA GLY A 401 -13.00 -1.99 28.19
C GLY A 401 -13.08 -0.49 27.92
N GLU A 402 -13.39 0.27 28.98
CA GLU A 402 -13.75 1.70 28.92
C GLU A 402 -12.66 2.62 28.32
N SER A 403 -11.38 2.31 28.54
CA SER A 403 -10.26 3.16 28.10
C SER A 403 -9.76 2.84 26.69
N HIS A 404 -10.35 1.87 26.00
CA HIS A 404 -9.85 1.43 24.70
C HIS A 404 -10.11 2.47 23.58
N PRO A 405 -9.18 2.67 22.62
CA PRO A 405 -9.36 3.63 21.52
C PRO A 405 -10.59 3.42 20.63
N GLU A 406 -11.05 2.19 20.48
CA GLU A 406 -12.29 1.88 19.75
C GLU A 406 -13.55 2.37 20.50
N VAL A 407 -13.54 2.30 21.85
CA VAL A 407 -14.58 2.90 22.68
C VAL A 407 -14.54 4.42 22.55
N ALA A 408 -13.36 5.04 22.59
CA ALA A 408 -13.18 6.47 22.37
C ALA A 408 -13.70 6.91 20.99
N THR A 409 -13.44 6.12 19.94
CA THR A 409 -13.97 6.36 18.59
C THR A 409 -15.50 6.26 18.55
N THR A 410 -16.08 5.29 19.25
CA THR A 410 -17.54 5.13 19.31
C THR A 410 -18.23 6.26 20.08
N ARG A 411 -17.62 6.71 21.19
CA ARG A 411 -18.06 7.91 21.94
C ARG A 411 -18.03 9.16 21.08
N ASN A 412 -16.93 9.37 20.34
CA ASN A 412 -16.82 10.45 19.37
C ASN A 412 -17.99 10.41 18.37
N ASN A 413 -18.26 9.26 17.76
CA ASN A 413 -19.35 9.13 16.79
C ASN A 413 -20.73 9.44 17.39
N LEU A 414 -21.02 8.92 18.58
CA LEU A 414 -22.27 9.20 19.31
C LEU A 414 -22.41 10.70 19.63
N ALA A 415 -21.34 11.32 20.12
CA ALA A 415 -21.31 12.75 20.45
C ALA A 415 -21.57 13.63 19.22
N ILE A 416 -21.05 13.26 18.03
CA ILE A 416 -21.34 13.97 16.78
C ILE A 416 -22.85 13.94 16.47
N VAL A 417 -23.52 12.78 16.65
CA VAL A 417 -24.96 12.67 16.38
C VAL A 417 -25.77 13.52 17.35
N PHE A 418 -25.43 13.50 18.64
CA PHE A 418 -26.05 14.38 19.64
C PHE A 418 -25.86 15.87 19.29
N ARG A 419 -24.64 16.27 18.91
CA ARG A 419 -24.36 17.65 18.47
C ARG A 419 -25.22 18.06 17.29
N ILE A 420 -25.41 17.19 16.30
CA ILE A 420 -26.23 17.49 15.10
C ILE A 420 -27.72 17.60 15.44
N ARG A 421 -28.23 16.76 16.35
CA ARG A 421 -29.61 16.88 16.85
C ARG A 421 -29.83 18.16 17.65
N ASN A 422 -28.76 18.69 18.25
CA ASN A 422 -28.64 20.05 18.79
C ASN A 422 -29.72 20.44 19.82
N GLN A 423 -30.15 19.49 20.66
CA GLN A 423 -30.99 19.80 21.82
C GLN A 423 -30.09 20.15 23.03
N PRO A 424 -30.52 21.01 23.96
CA PRO A 424 -29.68 21.40 25.11
C PRO A 424 -29.14 20.21 25.94
N ARG A 425 -29.97 19.18 26.14
CA ARG A 425 -29.56 17.95 26.83
C ARG A 425 -28.55 17.12 26.01
N ASP A 426 -28.69 17.14 24.69
CA ASP A 426 -27.78 16.41 23.79
C ASP A 426 -26.41 17.04 23.74
N LEU A 427 -26.33 18.38 23.70
CA LEU A 427 -25.05 19.09 23.75
C LEU A 427 -24.28 18.77 25.04
N THR A 428 -24.98 18.65 26.15
CA THR A 428 -24.38 18.25 27.44
C THR A 428 -23.81 16.82 27.36
N LYS A 429 -24.60 15.86 26.87
CA LYS A 429 -24.14 14.48 26.66
C LYS A 429 -22.97 14.37 25.69
N ALA A 430 -23.00 15.13 24.60
CA ALA A 430 -21.93 15.15 23.62
C ALA A 430 -20.61 15.65 24.23
N ILE A 431 -20.66 16.69 25.07
CA ILE A 431 -19.49 17.21 25.79
C ILE A 431 -18.93 16.16 26.76
N GLU A 432 -19.77 15.47 27.52
CA GLU A 432 -19.35 14.38 28.42
C GLU A 432 -18.65 13.25 27.64
N LEU A 433 -19.26 12.79 26.54
CA LEU A 433 -18.71 11.73 25.70
C LEU A 433 -17.38 12.12 25.05
N TYR A 434 -17.24 13.35 24.56
CA TYR A 434 -15.97 13.84 24.02
C TYR A 434 -14.91 13.99 25.10
N HIS A 435 -15.27 14.37 26.32
CA HIS A 435 -14.33 14.40 27.45
C HIS A 435 -13.78 13.00 27.75
N LEU A 436 -14.65 12.00 27.85
CA LEU A 436 -14.23 10.61 28.05
C LEU A 436 -13.38 10.09 26.89
N ALA A 437 -13.76 10.39 25.64
CA ALA A 437 -12.96 10.03 24.47
C ALA A 437 -11.58 10.70 24.48
N LEU A 438 -11.51 11.98 24.88
CA LEU A 438 -10.27 12.74 24.93
C LEU A 438 -9.31 12.17 25.99
N GLU A 439 -9.83 11.79 27.15
CA GLU A 439 -9.05 11.15 28.21
C GLU A 439 -8.44 9.83 27.72
N SER A 440 -9.26 8.95 27.11
CA SER A 440 -8.78 7.68 26.55
C SER A 440 -7.74 7.87 25.44
N ASP A 441 -7.97 8.83 24.53
CA ASP A 441 -7.03 9.13 23.44
C ASP A 441 -5.70 9.69 23.98
N ILE A 442 -5.74 10.58 24.99
CA ILE A 442 -4.52 11.13 25.62
C ILE A 442 -3.74 10.02 26.31
N GLN A 443 -4.42 9.15 27.07
CA GLN A 443 -3.78 8.03 27.75
C GLN A 443 -3.10 7.08 26.75
N THR A 444 -3.75 6.81 25.61
CA THR A 444 -3.24 5.86 24.62
C THR A 444 -2.12 6.44 23.77
N TYR A 445 -2.32 7.65 23.23
CA TYR A 445 -1.47 8.18 22.18
C TYR A 445 -0.55 9.32 22.64
N GLY A 446 -0.79 9.88 23.82
CA GLY A 446 -0.11 11.07 24.31
C GLY A 446 -0.68 12.36 23.72
N GLU A 447 -0.41 13.48 24.39
CA GLU A 447 -1.04 14.77 24.11
C GLU A 447 -0.77 15.35 22.72
N SER A 448 0.38 15.06 22.11
CA SER A 448 0.78 15.62 20.82
C SER A 448 0.20 14.84 19.62
N HIS A 449 -0.44 13.70 19.85
CA HIS A 449 -0.84 12.82 18.76
C HIS A 449 -2.01 13.40 17.92
N PRO A 450 -2.00 13.24 16.57
CA PRO A 450 -3.07 13.73 15.70
C PRO A 450 -4.49 13.24 16.03
N LYS A 451 -4.61 12.04 16.62
CA LYS A 451 -5.91 11.50 17.09
C LYS A 451 -6.46 12.36 18.24
N VAL A 452 -5.62 12.72 19.21
CA VAL A 452 -5.99 13.63 20.31
C VAL A 452 -6.37 15.01 19.76
N ALA A 453 -5.62 15.53 18.78
CA ALA A 453 -5.95 16.79 18.13
C ALA A 453 -7.35 16.77 17.45
N THR A 454 -7.73 15.61 16.90
CA THR A 454 -9.07 15.41 16.33
C THR A 454 -10.15 15.46 17.40
N THR A 455 -9.99 14.71 18.50
CA THR A 455 -10.98 14.70 19.60
C THR A 455 -11.08 16.07 20.28
N ARG A 456 -9.97 16.79 20.48
CA ARG A 456 -9.96 18.19 20.96
C ARG A 456 -10.77 19.11 20.06
N SER A 457 -10.62 18.97 18.74
CA SER A 457 -11.37 19.78 17.77
C SER A 457 -12.87 19.50 17.82
N ASN A 458 -13.25 18.23 17.97
CA ASN A 458 -14.66 17.85 18.06
C ASN A 458 -15.31 18.38 19.35
N LEU A 459 -14.58 18.29 20.48
CA LEU A 459 -15.00 18.88 21.75
C LEU A 459 -15.14 20.41 21.64
N ALA A 460 -14.15 21.08 21.04
CA ALA A 460 -14.20 22.52 20.80
C ALA A 460 -15.42 22.93 19.95
N ASP A 461 -15.75 22.14 18.94
CA ASP A 461 -16.90 22.43 18.08
C ASP A 461 -18.24 22.32 18.82
N VAL A 462 -18.45 21.30 19.66
CA VAL A 462 -19.69 21.21 20.45
C VAL A 462 -19.80 22.31 21.51
N LEU A 463 -18.68 22.70 22.13
CA LEU A 463 -18.61 23.83 23.06
C LEU A 463 -18.98 25.14 22.35
N ARG A 464 -18.44 25.35 21.16
CA ARG A 464 -18.77 26.49 20.29
C ARG A 464 -20.25 26.51 19.91
N VAL A 465 -20.85 25.36 19.60
CA VAL A 465 -22.29 25.25 19.29
C VAL A 465 -23.16 25.54 20.51
N ARG A 466 -22.76 25.11 21.71
CA ARG A 466 -23.46 25.44 22.97
C ARG A 466 -23.37 26.93 23.30
N ASN A 467 -22.31 27.60 22.81
CA ASN A 467 -22.18 29.06 22.73
C ASN A 467 -22.31 29.79 24.09
N GLN A 468 -21.81 29.19 25.16
CA GLN A 468 -21.66 29.84 26.46
C GLN A 468 -20.30 30.55 26.52
N SER A 469 -20.18 31.64 27.29
CA SER A 469 -18.94 32.42 27.32
C SER A 469 -17.71 31.60 27.75
N GLU A 470 -17.85 30.76 28.78
CA GLU A 470 -16.78 29.86 29.25
C GLU A 470 -16.43 28.78 28.22
N ASP A 471 -17.44 28.26 27.51
CA ASP A 471 -17.25 27.26 26.46
C ASP A 471 -16.44 27.80 25.30
N LEU A 472 -16.67 29.05 24.89
CA LEU A 472 -15.96 29.66 23.78
C LEU A 472 -14.48 29.88 24.12
N ILE A 473 -14.16 30.21 25.37
CA ILE A 473 -12.78 30.30 25.85
C ILE A 473 -12.12 28.92 25.74
N LYS A 474 -12.75 27.89 26.31
CA LYS A 474 -12.23 26.51 26.29
C LYS A 474 -12.13 25.93 24.88
N ALA A 475 -13.08 26.25 24.00
CA ALA A 475 -13.05 25.84 22.59
C ALA A 475 -11.82 26.41 21.87
N ILE A 476 -11.51 27.69 22.08
CA ILE A 476 -10.32 28.33 21.51
C ILE A 476 -9.03 27.69 22.04
N GLU A 477 -8.95 27.41 23.35
CA GLU A 477 -7.80 26.71 23.94
C GLU A 477 -7.59 25.33 23.31
N LEU A 478 -8.65 24.52 23.22
CA LEU A 478 -8.60 23.19 22.60
C LEU A 478 -8.24 23.25 21.12
N CYS A 479 -8.76 24.23 20.37
CA CYS A 479 -8.40 24.45 18.97
C CYS A 479 -6.91 24.82 18.82
N ASN A 480 -6.35 25.66 19.70
CA ASN A 480 -4.92 25.99 19.69
C ASN A 480 -4.06 24.76 19.97
N LEU A 481 -4.40 23.96 20.98
CA LEU A 481 -3.70 22.70 21.27
C LEU A 481 -3.74 21.75 20.08
N ALA A 482 -4.90 21.56 19.46
CA ALA A 482 -5.05 20.71 18.27
C ALA A 482 -4.24 21.23 17.07
N LEU A 483 -4.23 22.54 16.84
CA LEU A 483 -3.45 23.16 15.77
C LEU A 483 -1.95 22.93 15.98
N ASN A 484 -1.44 23.17 17.19
CA ASN A 484 -0.03 22.99 17.52
C ASN A 484 0.42 21.53 17.35
N SER A 485 -0.37 20.57 17.84
CA SER A 485 -0.10 19.13 17.64
C SER A 485 0.03 18.76 16.15
N ASN A 486 -0.89 19.26 15.31
CA ASN A 486 -0.87 18.97 13.87
C ASN A 486 0.28 19.67 13.14
N ILE A 487 0.64 20.91 13.53
CA ILE A 487 1.81 21.61 12.97
C ILE A 487 3.09 20.84 13.28
N GLN A 488 3.27 20.39 14.53
CA GLN A 488 4.45 19.61 14.92
C GLN A 488 4.54 18.28 14.18
N THR A 489 3.41 17.62 13.93
CA THR A 489 3.39 16.29 13.29
C THR A 489 3.54 16.37 11.78
N TYR A 490 2.85 17.31 11.13
CA TYR A 490 2.71 17.32 9.67
C TYR A 490 3.37 18.51 8.98
N GLY A 491 3.80 19.52 9.73
CA GLY A 491 4.28 20.79 9.19
C GLY A 491 3.16 21.74 8.78
N GLU A 492 3.52 23.02 8.59
CA GLU A 492 2.58 24.13 8.41
C GLU A 492 1.70 24.06 7.15
N SER A 493 2.15 23.36 6.11
CA SER A 493 1.48 23.29 4.80
C SER A 493 0.49 22.13 4.67
N HIS A 494 0.43 21.22 5.65
CA HIS A 494 -0.39 20.01 5.55
C HIS A 494 -1.89 20.31 5.66
N SER A 495 -2.73 19.57 4.93
CA SER A 495 -4.18 19.75 4.92
C SER A 495 -4.88 19.57 6.28
N GLU A 496 -4.35 18.69 7.12
CA GLU A 496 -4.86 18.52 8.48
C GLU A 496 -4.56 19.75 9.36
N VAL A 497 -3.49 20.51 9.09
CA VAL A 497 -3.26 21.82 9.75
C VAL A 497 -4.28 22.85 9.26
N ALA A 498 -4.57 22.89 7.96
CA ALA A 498 -5.59 23.77 7.39
C ALA A 498 -6.96 23.56 8.07
N THR A 499 -7.34 22.31 8.32
CA THR A 499 -8.59 21.97 9.02
C THR A 499 -8.61 22.52 10.45
N ARG A 500 -7.50 22.43 11.20
CA ARG A 500 -7.43 22.99 12.56
C ARG A 500 -7.46 24.52 12.56
N ARG A 501 -6.83 25.16 11.58
CA ARG A 501 -6.92 26.62 11.39
C ARG A 501 -8.37 27.07 11.16
N ASN A 502 -9.11 26.38 10.30
CA ASN A 502 -10.55 26.66 10.08
C ASN A 502 -11.36 26.51 11.39
N ASN A 503 -11.11 25.46 12.17
CA ASN A 503 -11.81 25.25 13.44
C ASN A 503 -11.52 26.37 14.45
N LEU A 504 -10.26 26.79 14.59
CA LEU A 504 -9.88 27.91 15.45
C LEU A 504 -10.51 29.23 14.97
N ALA A 505 -10.51 29.47 13.65
CA ALA A 505 -11.14 30.64 13.05
C ALA A 505 -12.66 30.67 13.34
N ASN A 506 -13.35 29.53 13.20
CA ASN A 506 -14.77 29.40 13.53
C ASN A 506 -15.05 29.70 15.01
N ALA A 507 -14.20 29.23 15.93
CA ALA A 507 -14.35 29.49 17.36
C ALA A 507 -14.15 30.98 17.70
N LEU A 508 -13.10 31.61 17.14
CA LEU A 508 -12.84 33.05 17.30
C LEU A 508 -13.99 33.89 16.73
N TRP A 509 -14.45 33.57 15.52
CA TRP A 509 -15.59 34.26 14.93
C TRP A 509 -16.83 34.12 15.81
N THR A 510 -17.16 32.91 16.27
CA THR A 510 -18.33 32.70 17.15
C THR A 510 -18.24 33.53 18.44
N ARG A 511 -17.03 33.64 19.03
CA ARG A 511 -16.80 34.48 20.22
C ARG A 511 -16.98 35.98 19.97
N SER A 512 -16.67 36.45 18.76
CA SER A 512 -16.95 37.82 18.31
C SER A 512 -16.40 38.94 19.22
N GLN A 513 -15.24 38.73 19.87
CA GLN A 513 -14.58 39.78 20.65
C GLN A 513 -13.76 40.73 19.74
N PRO A 514 -13.42 41.94 20.19
CA PRO A 514 -12.58 42.87 19.42
C PRO A 514 -11.28 42.20 18.91
N GLY A 515 -11.07 42.26 17.59
CA GLY A 515 -9.90 41.66 16.92
C GLY A 515 -10.02 40.17 16.57
N ASP A 516 -11.06 39.46 17.04
CA ASP A 516 -11.25 38.04 16.71
C ASP A 516 -11.52 37.82 15.24
N LEU A 517 -12.38 38.64 14.63
CA LEU A 517 -12.71 38.53 13.20
C LEU A 517 -11.47 38.69 12.31
N THR A 518 -10.58 39.63 12.65
CA THR A 518 -9.31 39.82 11.94
C THR A 518 -8.40 38.60 12.08
N LYS A 519 -8.31 38.00 13.27
CA LYS A 519 -7.54 36.77 13.49
C LYS A 519 -8.15 35.58 12.74
N ALA A 520 -9.47 35.45 12.72
CA ALA A 520 -10.19 34.40 12.00
C ALA A 520 -9.92 34.48 10.50
N ILE A 521 -10.02 35.67 9.89
CA ILE A 521 -9.70 35.88 8.46
C ILE A 521 -8.27 35.46 8.14
N LYS A 522 -7.28 35.85 8.97
CA LYS A 522 -5.88 35.43 8.78
C LYS A 522 -5.73 33.91 8.82
N LEU A 523 -6.43 33.23 9.72
CA LEU A 523 -6.41 31.77 9.83
C LEU A 523 -7.07 31.09 8.62
N TYR A 524 -8.20 31.61 8.12
CA TYR A 524 -8.84 31.10 6.90
C TYR A 524 -7.96 31.29 5.66
N ASP A 525 -7.28 32.44 5.52
CA ASP A 525 -6.32 32.68 4.42
C ASP A 525 -5.18 31.63 4.46
N LEU A 526 -4.58 31.40 5.64
CA LEU A 526 -3.54 30.38 5.81
C LEU A 526 -4.06 28.95 5.57
N ALA A 527 -5.31 28.66 5.95
CA ALA A 527 -5.93 27.37 5.68
C ALA A 527 -6.17 27.15 4.18
N LEU A 528 -6.55 28.21 3.46
CA LEU A 528 -6.77 28.16 2.02
C LEU A 528 -5.47 27.86 1.27
N GLU A 529 -4.38 28.55 1.63
CA GLU A 529 -3.05 28.33 1.06
C GLU A 529 -2.59 26.87 1.23
N SER A 530 -2.64 26.35 2.46
CA SER A 530 -2.24 24.95 2.74
C SER A 530 -3.13 23.92 2.04
N SER A 531 -4.44 24.19 1.93
CA SER A 531 -5.37 23.29 1.24
C SER A 531 -5.11 23.23 -0.27
N ILE A 532 -4.80 24.37 -0.90
CA ILE A 532 -4.46 24.44 -2.34
C ILE A 532 -3.14 23.70 -2.61
N GLN A 533 -2.13 23.90 -1.76
CA GLN A 533 -0.85 23.19 -1.88
C GLN A 533 -0.99 21.67 -1.77
N THR A 534 -1.92 21.18 -0.93
CA THR A 534 -2.09 19.73 -0.72
C THR A 534 -2.94 19.05 -1.80
N TYR A 535 -4.05 19.66 -2.22
CA TYR A 535 -5.07 18.96 -3.00
C TYR A 535 -5.36 19.54 -4.39
N ASP A 536 -4.77 20.67 -4.76
CA ASP A 536 -5.15 21.53 -5.90
C ASP A 536 -6.47 22.32 -5.73
N GLU A 537 -6.71 23.28 -6.63
CA GLU A 537 -7.83 24.21 -6.57
C GLU A 537 -9.22 23.59 -6.79
N SER A 538 -9.27 22.40 -7.39
CA SER A 538 -10.50 21.68 -7.74
C SER A 538 -10.99 20.79 -6.60
N HIS A 539 -10.24 20.69 -5.50
CA HIS A 539 -10.61 19.80 -4.41
C HIS A 539 -11.76 20.36 -3.55
N PRO A 540 -12.75 19.54 -3.16
CA PRO A 540 -13.87 19.94 -2.30
C PRO A 540 -13.48 20.65 -0.99
N ARG A 541 -12.38 20.23 -0.33
CA ARG A 541 -11.92 20.89 0.92
C ARG A 541 -11.46 22.33 0.68
N VAL A 542 -10.93 22.66 -0.51
CA VAL A 542 -10.59 24.03 -0.88
C VAL A 542 -11.86 24.87 -1.01
N ALA A 543 -12.93 24.33 -1.61
CA ALA A 543 -14.20 25.04 -1.75
C ALA A 543 -14.85 25.41 -0.41
N VAL A 544 -14.78 24.52 0.59
CA VAL A 544 -15.27 24.82 1.95
C VAL A 544 -14.50 26.00 2.56
N THR A 545 -13.17 25.95 2.51
CA THR A 545 -12.32 27.02 3.07
C THR A 545 -12.54 28.36 2.36
N ARG A 546 -12.75 28.35 1.03
CA ARG A 546 -13.12 29.55 0.25
C ARG A 546 -14.45 30.13 0.73
N ASN A 547 -15.47 29.30 0.96
CA ASN A 547 -16.76 29.76 1.47
C ASN A 547 -16.65 30.42 2.85
N ASP A 548 -15.87 29.83 3.75
CA ASP A 548 -15.72 30.32 5.12
C ASP A 548 -14.96 31.65 5.13
N LEU A 549 -13.87 31.76 4.37
CA LEU A 549 -13.13 33.01 4.18
C LEU A 549 -14.02 34.11 3.56
N ALA A 550 -14.77 33.79 2.51
CA ALA A 550 -15.67 34.74 1.85
C ALA A 550 -16.73 35.30 2.82
N SER A 551 -17.30 34.41 3.64
CA SER A 551 -18.29 34.79 4.65
C SER A 551 -17.65 35.71 5.70
N ALA A 552 -16.41 35.43 6.14
CA ALA A 552 -15.70 36.24 7.13
C ALA A 552 -15.33 37.63 6.59
N LEU A 553 -14.89 37.71 5.33
CA LEU A 553 -14.62 38.98 4.63
C LEU A 553 -15.90 39.81 4.51
N GLN A 554 -17.02 39.20 4.10
CA GLN A 554 -18.30 39.90 4.06
C GLN A 554 -18.70 40.45 5.43
N ALA A 555 -18.47 39.69 6.51
CA ALA A 555 -18.76 40.15 7.87
C ALA A 555 -17.87 41.31 8.33
N ARG A 556 -16.59 41.34 7.90
CA ARG A 556 -15.66 42.43 8.23
C ARG A 556 -16.00 43.72 7.47
N ASN A 557 -16.51 43.59 6.25
CA ASN A 557 -17.07 44.70 5.46
C ASN A 557 -16.09 45.88 5.26
N GLN A 558 -14.80 45.61 5.05
CA GLN A 558 -13.81 46.63 4.66
C GLN A 558 -13.78 46.86 3.14
N PRO A 559 -13.23 48.00 2.66
CA PRO A 559 -13.06 48.24 1.23
C PRO A 559 -12.33 47.07 0.54
N GLY A 560 -12.95 46.51 -0.51
CA GLY A 560 -12.42 45.37 -1.27
C GLY A 560 -12.85 43.99 -0.75
N ASP A 561 -13.37 43.87 0.48
CA ASP A 561 -13.78 42.58 1.06
C ASP A 561 -14.93 41.95 0.28
N LEU A 562 -15.94 42.75 -0.08
CA LEU A 562 -17.11 42.25 -0.81
C LEU A 562 -16.72 41.68 -2.19
N THR A 563 -15.81 42.35 -2.90
CA THR A 563 -15.29 41.89 -4.19
C THR A 563 -14.55 40.55 -4.03
N LYS A 564 -13.61 40.46 -3.09
CA LYS A 564 -12.86 39.22 -2.82
C LYS A 564 -13.79 38.08 -2.37
N ALA A 565 -14.82 38.37 -1.56
CA ALA A 565 -15.80 37.39 -1.13
C ALA A 565 -16.61 36.81 -2.31
N ILE A 566 -17.03 37.66 -3.26
CA ILE A 566 -17.75 37.22 -4.47
C ILE A 566 -16.88 36.27 -5.30
N GLU A 567 -15.62 36.63 -5.56
CA GLU A 567 -14.67 35.78 -6.31
C GLU A 567 -14.48 34.40 -5.65
N LEU A 568 -14.29 34.38 -4.33
CA LEU A 568 -14.12 33.14 -3.57
C LEU A 568 -15.37 32.26 -3.61
N TRP A 569 -16.57 32.83 -3.49
CA TRP A 569 -17.82 32.08 -3.60
C TRP A 569 -18.08 31.55 -5.01
N GLU A 570 -17.70 32.28 -6.06
CA GLU A 570 -17.79 31.79 -7.44
C GLU A 570 -16.92 30.54 -7.66
N LEU A 571 -15.67 30.59 -7.19
CA LEU A 571 -14.76 29.45 -7.26
C LEU A 571 -15.28 28.27 -6.40
N ALA A 572 -15.74 28.54 -5.18
CA ALA A 572 -16.29 27.52 -4.30
C ALA A 572 -17.53 26.83 -4.90
N LEU A 573 -18.42 27.61 -5.52
CA LEU A 573 -19.64 27.10 -6.15
C LEU A 573 -19.30 26.20 -7.33
N LYS A 574 -18.40 26.66 -8.21
CA LYS A 574 -17.95 25.90 -9.38
C LYS A 574 -17.38 24.54 -8.97
N THR A 575 -16.43 24.52 -8.03
CA THR A 575 -15.83 23.27 -7.53
C THR A 575 -16.87 22.34 -6.92
N THR A 576 -17.76 22.87 -6.06
CA THR A 576 -18.76 22.06 -5.36
C THR A 576 -19.76 21.43 -6.34
N GLN A 577 -20.20 22.18 -7.36
CA GLN A 577 -21.11 21.69 -8.38
C GLN A 577 -20.47 20.64 -9.29
N GLN A 578 -19.19 20.80 -9.64
CA GLN A 578 -18.46 19.82 -10.45
C GLN A 578 -18.31 18.48 -9.74
N VAL A 579 -18.05 18.48 -8.43
CA VAL A 579 -17.80 17.24 -7.68
C VAL A 579 -19.08 16.57 -7.20
N PHE A 580 -20.04 17.33 -6.68
CA PHE A 580 -21.24 16.77 -6.02
C PHE A 580 -22.54 17.03 -6.77
N GLY A 581 -22.52 17.85 -7.82
CA GLY A 581 -23.71 18.28 -8.55
C GLY A 581 -24.38 19.53 -7.98
N VAL A 582 -25.29 20.11 -8.77
CA VAL A 582 -25.99 21.38 -8.44
C VAL A 582 -26.93 21.28 -7.25
N ASP A 583 -27.45 20.08 -6.98
CA ASP A 583 -28.41 19.85 -5.90
C ASP A 583 -27.77 19.60 -4.53
N HIS A 584 -26.44 19.53 -4.46
CA HIS A 584 -25.74 19.27 -3.21
C HIS A 584 -26.03 20.41 -2.20
N PRO A 585 -26.29 20.09 -0.91
CA PRO A 585 -26.62 21.12 0.10
C PRO A 585 -25.60 22.26 0.18
N ASN A 586 -24.30 21.95 0.12
CA ASN A 586 -23.26 22.99 0.14
C ASN A 586 -23.31 23.89 -1.10
N ALA A 587 -23.64 23.34 -2.28
CA ALA A 587 -23.76 24.16 -3.49
C ALA A 587 -24.92 25.16 -3.36
N LYS A 588 -26.04 24.74 -2.74
CA LYS A 588 -27.19 25.63 -2.47
C LYS A 588 -26.84 26.74 -1.48
N ILE A 589 -26.10 26.42 -0.41
CA ILE A 589 -25.63 27.40 0.58
C ILE A 589 -24.73 28.44 -0.09
N ILE A 590 -23.69 27.99 -0.81
CA ILE A 590 -22.74 28.89 -1.48
C ILE A 590 -23.45 29.76 -2.52
N ALA A 591 -24.35 29.18 -3.32
CA ALA A 591 -25.14 29.93 -4.30
C ALA A 591 -26.04 31.01 -3.64
N GLY A 592 -26.63 30.69 -2.48
CA GLY A 592 -27.40 31.64 -1.69
C GLY A 592 -26.55 32.82 -1.20
N ASN A 593 -25.38 32.52 -0.64
CA ASN A 593 -24.42 33.53 -0.17
C ASN A 593 -23.96 34.44 -1.32
N LEU A 594 -23.57 33.83 -2.45
CA LEU A 594 -23.13 34.55 -3.65
C LEU A 594 -24.23 35.48 -4.20
N LYS A 595 -25.48 35.00 -4.25
CA LYS A 595 -26.61 35.80 -4.71
C LYS A 595 -26.82 37.03 -3.82
N GLN A 596 -26.76 36.86 -2.51
CA GLN A 596 -26.89 37.97 -1.56
C GLN A 596 -25.73 38.98 -1.71
N ALA A 597 -24.51 38.49 -1.89
CA ALA A 597 -23.34 39.33 -2.06
C ALA A 597 -23.38 40.17 -3.34
N LYS A 598 -23.74 39.55 -4.47
CA LYS A 598 -23.92 40.26 -5.75
C LYS A 598 -25.02 41.32 -5.69
N ALA A 599 -26.13 41.02 -5.01
CA ALA A 599 -27.19 42.01 -4.80
C ALA A 599 -26.68 43.24 -4.04
N ARG A 600 -25.81 43.05 -3.04
CA ARG A 600 -25.18 44.15 -2.27
C ARG A 600 -24.12 44.93 -3.05
N GLN A 601 -23.50 44.33 -4.07
CA GLN A 601 -22.50 45.02 -4.90
C GLN A 601 -23.15 45.99 -5.89
N HIS A 602 -24.42 45.75 -6.24
CA HIS A 602 -25.19 46.57 -7.16
C HIS A 602 -26.18 47.53 -6.48
N SER A 603 -26.26 47.50 -5.14
CA SER A 603 -26.99 48.44 -4.29
C SER A 603 -26.06 49.49 -3.74
#